data_AF-B3KW14-F1
#
_entry.id   AF-B3KW14-F1
#
_cell.length_a   1.000
_cell.length_b   1.000
_cell.length_c   1.000
_cell.angle_alpha   90.00
_cell.angle_beta   90.00
_cell.angle_gamma   90.00
#
_symmetry.space_group_name_H-M   'P 1'
#
loop_
_entity.id
_entity.type
_entity.pdbx_description
1 polymer ?
#
loop_
_entity_poly.entity_id
_entity_poly.type
_entity_poly.pdbx_seq_one_letter_code
_entity_poly.pdbx_strand_id
1 'polypeptide(L)'
;MILTMLLMLKLCTEVRVANELNARRRSFTAADSKDEEVKVAPRRSFLDFDPHHFWQWSSFSDYVQCVLAFTGVAGYITYLSIDSALFVETLGFLAVLTEAMLGVPQLYRNHRHQSTEGMSIKMVLMWTSGDAFKTAYFLLKGAPLQFSVCGLLQVLVDLAILGQAYAFARHPQKPAPHAVHPTGTKAL
;
A
#
# COMPACT_ATOMS: atom_id res chain seq x y z
N MET A 1 -1.04 16.98 -2.54
CA MET A 1 -1.08 15.50 -2.43
C MET A 1 0.21 14.85 -2.90
N ILE A 2 0.71 15.10 -4.12
CA ILE A 2 1.95 14.45 -4.61
C ILE A 2 3.17 14.83 -3.75
N LEU A 3 3.41 16.12 -3.53
CA LEU A 3 4.51 16.60 -2.66
C LEU A 3 4.46 16.00 -1.25
N THR A 4 3.29 15.96 -0.63
CA THR A 4 3.11 15.38 0.71
C THR A 4 3.35 13.88 0.74
N MET A 5 2.96 13.14 -0.30
CA MET A 5 3.27 11.71 -0.40
C MET A 5 4.76 11.45 -0.65
N LEU A 6 5.42 12.28 -1.46
CA LEU A 6 6.87 12.20 -1.67
C LEU A 6 7.64 12.49 -0.37
N LEU A 7 7.19 13.48 0.43
CA LEU A 7 7.76 13.77 1.75
C LEU A 7 7.55 12.61 2.73
N MET A 8 6.35 12.01 2.76
CA MET A 8 6.09 10.83 3.59
C MET A 8 6.96 9.65 3.17
N LEU A 9 7.11 9.38 1.87
CA LEU A 9 7.98 8.32 1.37
C LEU A 9 9.46 8.58 1.68
N LYS A 10 9.93 9.83 1.57
CA LYS A 10 11.25 10.26 2.02
C LYS A 10 11.45 9.94 3.50
N LEU A 11 10.50 10.32 4.34
CA LEU A 11 10.59 10.12 5.78
C LEU A 11 10.53 8.63 6.15
N CYS A 12 9.65 7.86 5.52
CA CYS A 12 9.58 6.40 5.72
C CYS A 12 10.86 5.71 5.27
N THR A 13 11.47 6.13 4.15
CA THR A 13 12.74 5.56 3.68
C THR A 13 13.89 5.92 4.61
N GLU A 14 13.98 7.16 5.07
CA GLU A 14 14.99 7.58 6.05
C GLU A 14 14.85 6.86 7.39
N VAL A 15 13.62 6.75 7.92
CA VAL A 15 13.34 6.01 9.16
C VAL A 15 13.68 4.54 9.00
N ARG A 16 13.32 3.91 7.87
CA ARG A 16 13.65 2.51 7.60
C ARG A 16 15.16 2.30 7.54
N VAL A 17 15.89 3.17 6.83
CA VAL A 17 17.35 3.10 6.75
C VAL A 17 17.99 3.32 8.13
N ALA A 18 17.51 4.29 8.90
CA ALA A 18 17.98 4.52 10.27
C ALA A 18 17.73 3.31 11.18
N ASN A 19 16.58 2.64 11.03
CA ASN A 19 16.23 1.47 11.83
C ASN A 19 17.06 0.23 11.43
N GLU A 20 17.30 0.00 10.14
CA GLU A 20 18.20 -1.03 9.61
C GLU A 20 19.65 -0.81 10.08
N LEU A 21 20.13 0.42 10.06
CA LEU A 21 21.46 0.78 10.60
C LEU A 21 21.54 0.55 12.11
N ASN A 22 20.49 0.89 12.86
CA ASN A 22 20.43 0.63 14.30
C ASN A 22 20.29 -0.86 14.64
N ALA A 23 19.61 -1.66 13.82
CA ALA A 23 19.55 -3.11 13.96
C ALA A 23 20.91 -3.75 13.66
N ARG A 24 21.57 -3.34 12.57
CA ARG A 24 22.94 -3.78 12.24
C ARG A 24 23.97 -3.36 13.28
N ARG A 25 23.90 -2.13 13.80
CA ARG A 25 24.79 -1.69 14.89
C ARG A 25 24.64 -2.58 16.13
N ARG A 26 23.40 -2.95 16.48
CA ARG A 26 23.11 -3.87 17.58
C ARG A 26 23.65 -5.29 17.33
N SER A 27 23.59 -5.78 16.09
CA SER A 27 24.22 -7.05 15.74
C SER A 27 25.76 -6.97 15.75
N PHE A 28 26.36 -5.83 15.39
CA PHE A 28 27.80 -5.62 15.46
C PHE A 28 28.32 -5.55 16.90
N THR A 29 27.60 -4.88 17.81
CA THR A 29 27.94 -4.91 19.25
C THR A 29 27.76 -6.29 19.89
N ALA A 30 26.94 -7.17 19.30
CA ALA A 30 26.81 -8.57 19.73
C ALA A 30 27.84 -9.50 19.06
N ALA A 31 28.47 -9.08 17.96
CA ALA A 31 29.43 -9.85 17.17
C ALA A 31 30.89 -9.45 17.39
N ASP A 32 31.17 -8.50 18.29
CA ASP A 32 32.52 -8.05 18.72
C ASP A 32 33.33 -9.14 19.46
N SER A 33 33.12 -10.42 19.13
CA SER A 33 33.96 -11.54 19.56
C SER A 33 34.57 -12.34 18.41
N LYS A 34 34.22 -12.09 17.13
CA LYS A 34 34.92 -12.71 15.99
C LYS A 34 34.99 -11.79 14.78
N ASP A 35 36.21 -11.46 14.39
CA ASP A 35 36.56 -10.84 13.12
C ASP A 35 36.01 -11.68 11.95
N GLU A 36 35.01 -11.15 11.24
CA GLU A 36 34.79 -11.48 9.83
C GLU A 36 34.40 -10.23 9.06
N GLU A 37 35.08 -10.02 7.95
CA GLU A 37 34.95 -8.89 7.04
C GLU A 37 33.48 -8.54 6.76
N VAL A 38 33.10 -7.33 7.14
CA VAL A 38 31.83 -6.72 6.78
C VAL A 38 31.83 -6.45 5.28
N LYS A 39 31.38 -7.44 4.51
CA LYS A 39 31.06 -7.28 3.10
C LYS A 39 29.92 -6.25 2.99
N VAL A 40 30.28 -4.98 2.77
CA VAL A 40 29.32 -3.91 2.48
C VAL A 40 28.52 -4.35 1.26
N ALA A 41 27.22 -4.60 1.45
CA ALA A 41 26.33 -4.98 0.37
C ALA A 41 26.46 -3.94 -0.76
N PRO A 42 26.69 -4.36 -2.01
CA PRO A 42 27.02 -3.44 -3.09
C PRO A 42 25.86 -2.46 -3.27
N ARG A 43 26.19 -1.18 -3.47
CA ARG A 43 25.23 -0.14 -3.82
C ARG A 43 24.70 -0.48 -5.22
N ARG A 44 23.60 -1.24 -5.28
CA ARG A 44 23.08 -1.80 -6.52
C ARG A 44 22.53 -0.68 -7.41
N SER A 45 22.86 -0.77 -8.69
CA SER A 45 22.52 0.22 -9.70
C SER A 45 21.08 -0.01 -10.19
N PHE A 46 20.47 1.04 -10.73
CA PHE A 46 19.11 1.07 -11.29
C PHE A 46 18.79 0.03 -12.36
N LEU A 47 19.81 -0.60 -12.94
CA LEU A 47 19.68 -1.50 -14.08
C LEU A 47 19.73 -2.98 -13.70
N ASP A 48 19.82 -3.32 -12.41
CA ASP A 48 19.61 -4.69 -11.96
C ASP A 48 18.10 -4.99 -12.03
N PHE A 49 17.64 -5.39 -13.23
CA PHE A 49 16.28 -5.82 -13.52
C PHE A 49 15.98 -7.22 -12.94
N ASP A 50 16.35 -7.47 -11.69
CA ASP A 50 16.00 -8.69 -10.97
C ASP A 50 14.52 -8.59 -10.53
N PRO A 51 13.58 -9.39 -11.08
CA PRO A 51 12.15 -9.27 -10.77
C PRO A 51 11.85 -9.49 -9.29
N HIS A 52 12.67 -10.28 -8.61
CA HIS A 52 12.51 -10.61 -7.20
C HIS A 52 12.96 -9.49 -6.24
N HIS A 53 13.80 -8.55 -6.72
CA HIS A 53 14.32 -7.40 -5.97
C HIS A 53 13.86 -6.06 -6.52
N PHE A 54 13.14 -6.06 -7.65
CA PHE A 54 12.71 -4.86 -8.38
C PHE A 54 11.97 -3.85 -7.49
N TRP A 55 11.19 -4.32 -6.51
CA TRP A 55 10.43 -3.44 -5.61
C TRP A 55 11.16 -3.05 -4.32
N GLN A 56 12.41 -3.47 -4.13
CA GLN A 56 13.22 -3.21 -2.94
C GLN A 56 14.22 -2.06 -3.17
N TRP A 57 13.70 -0.88 -3.50
CA TRP A 57 14.52 0.31 -3.80
C TRP A 57 15.42 0.71 -2.62
N SER A 58 16.73 0.78 -2.85
CA SER A 58 17.74 1.14 -1.84
C SER A 58 17.84 2.65 -1.58
N SER A 59 17.41 3.48 -2.54
CA SER A 59 17.50 4.93 -2.48
C SER A 59 16.20 5.55 -3.00
N PHE A 60 15.71 6.57 -2.31
CA PHE A 60 14.53 7.31 -2.74
C PHE A 60 14.71 7.99 -4.10
N SER A 61 15.95 8.42 -4.41
CA SER A 61 16.27 8.99 -5.73
C SER A 61 15.92 8.00 -6.85
N ASP A 62 16.05 6.71 -6.56
CA ASP A 62 15.92 5.66 -7.56
C ASP A 62 14.48 5.34 -7.88
N TYR A 63 13.67 5.34 -6.84
CA TYR A 63 12.23 5.36 -6.98
C TYR A 63 11.73 6.55 -7.82
N VAL A 64 12.19 7.77 -7.51
CA VAL A 64 11.70 8.98 -8.22
C VAL A 64 12.08 8.98 -9.69
N GLN A 65 13.33 8.65 -10.03
CA GLN A 65 13.77 8.59 -11.42
C GLN A 65 13.02 7.52 -12.20
N CYS A 66 12.76 6.35 -11.62
CA CYS A 66 11.94 5.30 -12.25
C CYS A 66 10.51 5.78 -12.51
N VAL A 67 9.87 6.42 -11.52
CA VAL A 67 8.51 6.94 -11.67
C VAL A 67 8.46 8.02 -12.76
N LEU A 68 9.41 8.96 -12.78
CA LEU A 68 9.47 10.00 -13.80
C LEU A 68 9.68 9.43 -15.20
N ALA A 69 10.58 8.44 -15.35
CA ALA A 69 10.79 7.77 -16.63
C ALA A 69 9.53 7.05 -17.10
N PHE A 70 8.87 6.29 -16.21
CA PHE A 70 7.63 5.60 -16.52
C PHE A 70 6.51 6.58 -16.91
N THR A 71 6.31 7.65 -16.14
CA THR A 71 5.32 8.68 -16.46
C THR A 71 5.61 9.38 -17.79
N GLY A 72 6.89 9.67 -18.08
CA GLY A 72 7.30 10.27 -19.35
C GLY A 72 6.99 9.37 -20.55
N VAL A 73 7.37 8.09 -20.47
CA VAL A 73 7.11 7.11 -21.53
C VAL A 73 5.61 6.87 -21.71
N ALA A 74 4.88 6.62 -20.62
CA ALA A 74 3.43 6.40 -20.67
C ALA A 74 2.69 7.64 -21.20
N GLY A 75 3.11 8.84 -20.78
CA GLY A 75 2.58 10.12 -21.27
C GLY A 75 2.85 10.33 -22.75
N TYR A 76 4.06 10.00 -23.23
CA TYR A 76 4.40 10.09 -24.66
C TYR A 76 3.56 9.14 -25.51
N ILE A 77 3.41 7.88 -25.09
CA ILE A 77 2.56 6.89 -25.77
C ILE A 77 1.10 7.37 -25.79
N THR A 78 0.61 7.90 -24.67
CA THR A 78 -0.74 8.44 -24.54
C THR A 78 -0.95 9.63 -25.47
N TYR A 79 0.03 10.53 -25.57
CA TYR A 79 -0.02 11.67 -26.47
C TYR A 79 -0.12 11.25 -27.94
N LEU A 80 0.66 10.26 -28.36
CA LEU A 80 0.59 9.72 -29.73
C LEU A 80 -0.73 9.00 -30.02
N SER A 81 -1.37 8.44 -29.00
CA SER A 81 -2.55 7.57 -29.13
C SER A 81 -3.86 8.26 -28.72
N ILE A 82 -3.85 9.58 -28.50
CA ILE A 82 -5.00 10.32 -27.94
C ILE A 82 -6.21 10.36 -28.87
N ASP A 83 -5.98 10.32 -30.18
CA ASP A 83 -7.05 10.31 -31.19
C ASP A 83 -7.78 8.95 -31.26
N SER A 84 -7.21 7.90 -30.68
CA SER A 84 -7.81 6.57 -30.66
C SER A 84 -8.77 6.42 -29.47
N ALA A 85 -10.07 6.42 -29.76
CA ALA A 85 -11.12 6.23 -28.75
C ALA A 85 -10.95 4.93 -27.96
N LEU A 86 -10.60 3.82 -28.65
CA LEU A 86 -10.37 2.52 -28.01
C LEU A 86 -9.23 2.57 -26.99
N PHE A 87 -8.16 3.30 -27.29
CA PHE A 87 -7.02 3.45 -26.38
C PHE A 87 -7.43 4.25 -25.13
N VAL A 88 -8.09 5.39 -25.31
CA VAL A 88 -8.52 6.26 -24.22
C VAL A 88 -9.55 5.58 -23.32
N GLU A 89 -10.52 4.88 -23.91
CA GLU A 89 -11.54 4.12 -23.17
C GLU A 89 -10.91 2.98 -22.38
N THR A 90 -10.04 2.17 -23.01
CA THR A 90 -9.36 1.06 -22.32
C THR A 90 -8.48 1.56 -21.18
N LEU A 91 -7.71 2.63 -21.39
CA LEU A 91 -6.87 3.24 -20.37
C LEU A 91 -7.72 3.78 -19.20
N GLY A 92 -8.84 4.45 -19.51
CA GLY A 92 -9.80 4.92 -18.52
C GLY A 92 -10.41 3.78 -17.71
N PHE A 93 -10.90 2.73 -18.38
CA PHE A 93 -11.43 1.54 -17.72
C PHE A 93 -10.42 0.88 -16.79
N LEU A 94 -9.18 0.64 -17.28
CA LEU A 94 -8.11 0.04 -16.47
C LEU A 94 -7.76 0.89 -15.25
N ALA A 95 -7.75 2.23 -15.40
CA ALA A 95 -7.50 3.14 -14.30
C ALA A 95 -8.57 3.03 -13.20
N VAL A 96 -9.85 3.11 -13.56
CA VAL A 96 -10.94 3.05 -12.57
C VAL A 96 -11.13 1.64 -12.00
N LEU A 97 -10.87 0.60 -12.80
CA LEU A 97 -10.84 -0.79 -12.32
C LEU A 97 -9.74 -1.00 -11.29
N THR A 98 -8.53 -0.49 -11.55
CA THR A 98 -7.40 -0.57 -10.60
C THR A 98 -7.76 0.15 -9.30
N GLU A 99 -8.38 1.33 -9.40
CA GLU A 99 -8.87 2.07 -8.24
C GLU A 99 -9.93 1.26 -7.46
N ALA A 100 -10.89 0.62 -8.14
CA ALA A 100 -11.90 -0.25 -7.51
C ALA A 100 -11.31 -1.45 -6.76
N MET A 101 -10.18 -1.97 -7.24
CA MET A 101 -9.52 -3.12 -6.61
C MET A 101 -8.70 -2.74 -5.37
N LEU A 102 -8.42 -1.45 -5.10
CA LEU A 102 -7.60 -1.04 -3.95
C LEU A 102 -8.19 -1.45 -2.60
N GLY A 103 -9.53 -1.50 -2.47
CA GLY A 103 -10.21 -1.92 -1.24
C GLY A 103 -10.26 -3.44 -1.04
N VAL A 104 -10.11 -4.23 -2.11
CA VAL A 104 -10.30 -5.69 -2.07
C VAL A 104 -9.30 -6.41 -1.16
N PRO A 105 -7.99 -6.09 -1.17
CA PRO A 105 -7.04 -6.70 -0.24
C PRO A 105 -7.39 -6.43 1.23
N GLN A 106 -7.92 -5.25 1.54
CA GLN A 106 -8.35 -4.91 2.90
C GLN A 106 -9.60 -5.73 3.29
N LEU A 107 -10.58 -5.83 2.40
CA LEU A 107 -11.77 -6.66 2.57
C LEU A 107 -11.40 -8.14 2.81
N TYR A 108 -10.46 -8.66 2.01
CA TYR A 108 -9.97 -10.04 2.13
C TYR A 108 -9.25 -10.28 3.46
N ARG A 109 -8.38 -9.36 3.89
CA ARG A 109 -7.66 -9.47 5.16
C ARG A 109 -8.62 -9.44 6.35
N ASN A 110 -9.57 -8.51 6.36
CA ASN A 110 -10.60 -8.42 7.39
C ASN A 110 -11.41 -9.73 7.45
N HIS A 111 -11.80 -10.28 6.31
CA HIS A 111 -12.50 -11.56 6.24
C HIS A 111 -11.65 -12.74 6.76
N ARG A 112 -10.36 -12.80 6.41
CA ARG A 112 -9.48 -13.89 6.85
C ARG A 112 -9.20 -13.84 8.35
N HIS A 113 -8.93 -12.65 8.88
CA HIS A 113 -8.55 -12.48 10.28
C HIS A 113 -9.74 -12.31 11.22
N GLN A 114 -10.96 -12.11 10.69
CA GLN A 114 -12.18 -11.89 11.47
C GLN A 114 -12.02 -10.77 12.52
N SER A 115 -11.15 -9.81 12.23
CA SER A 115 -10.77 -8.70 13.09
C SER A 115 -10.46 -7.48 12.22
N THR A 116 -10.83 -6.30 12.70
CA THR A 116 -10.51 -5.00 12.10
C THR A 116 -9.42 -4.26 12.88
N GLU A 117 -8.62 -4.97 13.68
CA GLU A 117 -7.53 -4.40 14.45
C GLU A 117 -6.50 -3.73 13.53
N GLY A 118 -6.23 -2.43 13.77
CA GLY A 118 -5.37 -1.60 12.94
C GLY A 118 -6.09 -0.79 11.84
N MET A 119 -7.40 -0.99 11.62
CA MET A 119 -8.19 -0.21 10.65
C MET A 119 -8.94 0.94 11.31
N SER A 120 -8.72 2.18 10.84
CA SER A 120 -9.45 3.35 11.32
C SER A 120 -10.83 3.46 10.66
N ILE A 121 -11.90 3.22 11.42
CA ILE A 121 -13.29 3.32 10.92
C ILE A 121 -13.58 4.71 10.34
N LYS A 122 -13.04 5.78 10.96
CA LYS A 122 -13.20 7.16 10.48
C LYS A 122 -12.58 7.37 9.09
N MET A 123 -11.43 6.73 8.83
CA MET A 123 -10.79 6.78 7.52
C MET A 123 -11.66 6.10 6.46
N VAL A 124 -12.17 4.89 6.76
CA VAL A 124 -13.02 4.15 5.82
C VAL A 124 -14.30 4.92 5.52
N LEU A 125 -14.97 5.51 6.52
CA LEU A 125 -16.14 6.37 6.30
C LEU A 125 -15.83 7.57 5.39
N MET A 126 -14.65 8.17 5.54
CA MET A 126 -14.25 9.29 4.69
C MET A 126 -13.98 8.83 3.26
N TRP A 127 -13.37 7.65 3.06
CA TRP A 127 -13.23 7.04 1.72
C TRP A 127 -14.59 6.78 1.07
N THR A 128 -15.50 6.12 1.78
CA THR A 128 -16.82 5.79 1.25
C THR A 128 -17.61 7.03 0.88
N SER A 129 -17.51 8.10 1.67
CA SER A 129 -18.15 9.37 1.31
C SER A 129 -17.53 10.00 0.06
N GLY A 130 -16.20 10.00 -0.06
CA GLY A 130 -15.49 10.47 -1.25
C GLY A 130 -15.92 9.71 -2.52
N ASP A 131 -15.95 8.38 -2.46
CA ASP A 131 -16.31 7.52 -3.58
C ASP A 131 -17.79 7.64 -3.96
N ALA A 132 -18.68 7.81 -2.96
CA ALA A 132 -20.08 8.09 -3.19
C ALA A 132 -20.29 9.43 -3.92
N PHE A 133 -19.62 10.51 -3.47
CA PHE A 133 -19.69 11.81 -4.14
C PHE A 133 -19.10 11.76 -5.55
N LYS A 134 -17.99 11.07 -5.75
CA LYS A 134 -17.36 10.88 -7.07
C LYS A 134 -18.29 10.14 -8.03
N THR A 135 -18.92 9.06 -7.57
CA THR A 135 -19.86 8.27 -8.36
C THR A 135 -21.13 9.07 -8.69
N ALA A 136 -21.68 9.80 -7.72
CA ALA A 136 -22.82 10.69 -7.94
C ALA A 136 -22.50 11.78 -8.97
N TYR A 137 -21.30 12.38 -8.91
CA TYR A 137 -20.84 13.34 -9.90
C TYR A 137 -20.80 12.74 -11.31
N PHE A 138 -20.26 11.54 -11.47
CA PHE A 138 -20.22 10.86 -12.78
C PHE A 138 -21.60 10.55 -13.34
N LEU A 139 -22.54 10.13 -12.48
CA LEU A 139 -23.94 9.90 -12.85
C LEU A 139 -24.62 11.20 -13.31
N LEU A 140 -24.47 12.29 -12.55
CA LEU A 140 -25.09 13.58 -12.87
C LEU A 140 -24.53 14.22 -14.15
N LYS A 141 -23.25 14.00 -14.43
CA LYS A 141 -22.58 14.56 -15.62
C LYS A 141 -22.73 13.68 -16.87
N GLY A 142 -23.40 12.54 -16.78
CA GLY A 142 -23.55 11.61 -17.90
C GLY A 142 -22.20 11.08 -18.40
N ALA A 143 -21.26 10.82 -17.48
CA ALA A 143 -19.96 10.27 -17.83
C ALA A 143 -20.10 8.87 -18.48
N PRO A 144 -19.12 8.43 -19.29
CA PRO A 144 -19.16 7.11 -19.91
C PRO A 144 -19.43 5.99 -18.89
N LEU A 145 -20.20 4.97 -19.30
CA LEU A 145 -20.72 3.93 -18.41
C LEU A 145 -19.63 3.24 -17.55
N GLN A 146 -18.39 3.14 -18.08
CA GLN A 146 -17.24 2.62 -17.34
C GLN A 146 -17.00 3.31 -15.99
N PHE A 147 -17.13 4.64 -15.94
CA PHE A 147 -16.90 5.41 -14.71
C PHE A 147 -18.02 5.19 -13.69
N SER A 148 -19.25 5.03 -14.17
CA SER A 148 -20.40 4.77 -13.32
C SER A 148 -20.38 3.36 -12.74
N VAL A 149 -20.12 2.33 -13.56
CA VAL A 149 -20.08 0.93 -13.13
C VAL A 149 -18.92 0.70 -12.16
N CYS A 150 -17.71 1.16 -12.49
CA CYS A 150 -16.56 1.01 -11.61
C CYS A 150 -16.67 1.86 -10.33
N GLY A 151 -17.26 3.05 -10.42
CA GLY A 151 -17.55 3.89 -9.24
C GLY A 151 -18.56 3.24 -8.29
N LEU A 152 -19.62 2.64 -8.82
CA LEU A 152 -20.57 1.88 -8.00
C LEU A 152 -19.88 0.68 -7.33
N LEU A 153 -19.03 -0.04 -8.06
CA LEU A 153 -18.24 -1.14 -7.49
C LEU A 153 -17.34 -0.68 -6.35
N GLN A 154 -16.67 0.48 -6.48
CA GLN A 154 -15.87 1.10 -5.41
C GLN A 154 -16.70 1.30 -4.15
N VAL A 155 -17.85 1.98 -4.28
CA VAL A 155 -18.76 2.25 -3.15
C VAL A 155 -19.24 0.95 -2.50
N LEU A 156 -19.52 -0.10 -3.29
CA LEU A 156 -19.95 -1.39 -2.76
C LEU A 156 -18.84 -2.09 -1.96
N VAL A 157 -17.59 -2.08 -2.45
CA VAL A 157 -16.45 -2.66 -1.72
C VAL A 157 -16.24 -1.93 -0.39
N ASP A 158 -16.32 -0.61 -0.42
CA ASP A 158 -16.20 0.25 0.75
C ASP A 158 -17.28 -0.01 1.80
N LEU A 159 -18.54 -0.12 1.36
CA LEU A 159 -19.66 -0.50 2.23
C LEU A 159 -19.50 -1.90 2.81
N ALA A 160 -18.92 -2.85 2.06
CA ALA A 160 -18.62 -4.18 2.56
C ALA A 160 -17.54 -4.14 3.66
N ILE A 161 -16.51 -3.32 3.51
CA ILE A 161 -15.48 -3.11 4.55
C ILE A 161 -16.10 -2.48 5.81
N LEU A 162 -16.96 -1.47 5.66
CA LEU A 162 -17.69 -0.87 6.79
C LEU A 162 -18.62 -1.86 7.46
N GLY A 163 -19.32 -2.69 6.68
CA GLY A 163 -20.19 -3.76 7.20
C GLY A 163 -19.41 -4.77 8.04
N GLN A 164 -18.25 -5.20 7.57
CA GLN A 164 -17.34 -6.06 8.35
C GLN A 164 -16.87 -5.37 9.63
N ALA A 165 -16.48 -4.09 9.55
CA ALA A 165 -16.06 -3.33 10.71
C ALA A 165 -17.15 -3.23 11.79
N TYR A 166 -18.39 -2.99 11.36
CA TYR A 166 -19.53 -2.94 12.28
C TYR A 166 -19.86 -4.31 12.88
N ALA A 167 -19.83 -5.37 12.07
CA ALA A 167 -20.09 -6.74 12.53
C ALA A 167 -19.06 -7.20 13.57
N PHE A 168 -17.77 -6.96 13.34
CA PHE A 168 -16.71 -7.33 14.28
C PHE A 168 -16.67 -6.43 15.52
N ALA A 169 -17.08 -5.15 15.41
CA ALA A 169 -17.25 -4.29 16.58
C ALA A 169 -18.39 -4.76 17.50
N ARG A 170 -19.46 -5.33 16.93
CA ARG A 170 -20.62 -5.83 17.69
C ARG A 170 -20.38 -7.21 18.30
N HIS A 171 -19.46 -7.99 17.73
CA HIS A 171 -18.98 -9.26 18.28
C HIS A 171 -17.50 -9.12 18.69
N PRO A 172 -17.19 -8.42 19.81
CA PRO A 172 -15.83 -8.33 20.29
C PRO A 172 -15.30 -9.74 20.52
N GLN A 173 -14.27 -10.14 19.78
CA GLN A 173 -13.59 -11.40 20.04
C GLN A 173 -13.03 -11.33 21.45
N LYS A 174 -13.40 -12.29 22.30
CA LYS A 174 -12.75 -12.48 23.60
C LYS A 174 -11.24 -12.48 23.37
N PRO A 175 -10.45 -11.67 24.08
CA PRO A 175 -9.00 -11.73 23.95
C PRO A 175 -8.58 -13.19 24.18
N ALA A 176 -7.86 -13.77 23.22
CA ALA A 176 -7.20 -15.05 23.44
C ALA A 176 -6.42 -14.91 24.75
N PRO A 177 -6.60 -15.81 25.73
CA PRO A 177 -5.89 -15.70 26.99
C PRO A 177 -4.41 -15.67 26.65
N HIS A 178 -3.74 -14.55 26.97
CA HIS A 178 -2.31 -14.50 26.96
C HIS A 178 -1.82 -15.71 27.75
N ALA A 179 -1.18 -16.65 27.06
CA ALA A 179 -0.48 -17.73 27.72
C ALA A 179 0.54 -17.07 28.62
N VAL A 180 0.23 -17.02 29.92
CA VAL A 180 1.15 -16.60 30.97
C VAL A 180 2.35 -17.52 30.81
N HIS A 181 3.45 -16.96 30.32
CA HIS A 181 4.72 -17.65 30.30
C HIS A 181 5.02 -18.01 31.76
N PRO A 182 5.10 -19.30 32.13
CA PRO A 182 5.43 -19.65 33.50
C PRO A 182 6.87 -19.17 33.73
N THR A 183 7.01 -18.14 34.55
CA THR A 183 8.28 -17.78 35.17
C THR A 183 8.74 -19.02 35.94
N GLY A 184 9.76 -19.68 35.40
CA GLY A 184 10.33 -20.88 36.00
C GLY A 184 10.89 -20.57 37.38
N THR A 185 10.18 -20.99 38.41
CA THR A 185 10.69 -21.09 39.77
C THR A 185 11.62 -22.28 39.85
N LYS A 186 12.94 -22.06 39.68
CA LYS A 186 13.99 -22.95 40.21
C LYS A 186 15.21 -22.13 40.58
N ALA A 187 15.26 -21.68 41.84
CA ALA A 187 16.48 -21.40 42.57
C ALA A 187 16.20 -21.59 44.07
N LEU A 188 17.07 -22.41 44.69
CA LEU A 188 17.10 -22.91 46.08
C LEU A 188 16.15 -24.07 46.42
#